data_AF-A0A0A0JA10-F1
#
_entry.id   AF-A0A0A0JA10-F1
#
_cell.length_a   1.000
_cell.length_b   1.000
_cell.length_c   1.000
_cell.angle_alpha   90.00
_cell.angle_beta   90.00
_cell.angle_gamma   90.00
#
_symmetry.space_group_name_H-M   'P 1'
#
loop_
_entity.id
_entity.type
_entity.pdbx_description
1 polymer ?
#
loop_
_entity_poly.entity_id
_entity_poly.type
_entity_poly.pdbx_seq_one_letter_code
_entity_poly.pdbx_strand_id
1 'polypeptide(L)'
;MKITLRRSSGAALALAGLLALGACGSSDTGSGDKDTSTSTSEKAASGDTIDAGDLAKRMATAMQKAGSGTMAMETGGESAKGDFRYVDGKLEQHTNVPVQGQAMEIIAIGDFVYLKGLPGQAKPWVKIDPKASDPISQMFKNMAEGGVSDPAKMAGNLKGTEAKVKSKDGDNTTYEFEVEAAKALGATASPSPSPSASAPAQTKFTITYVLDKEDRPVTISTMAGGQEIKVAYSDWGKKVDITEPPADQVGPMSFPSGAS
;
A
#
# COMPACT_ATOMS: atom_id res chain seq x y z
N MET A 1 -39.94 10.78 -63.65
CA MET A 1 -40.66 12.07 -63.44
C MET A 1 -41.16 12.08 -62.00
N LYS A 2 -40.86 12.99 -61.08
CA LYS A 2 -40.11 14.25 -61.07
C LYS A 2 -39.34 14.32 -59.74
N ILE A 3 -38.10 14.80 -59.83
CA ILE A 3 -37.24 15.24 -58.73
C ILE A 3 -37.74 16.59 -58.23
N THR A 4 -37.72 16.85 -56.92
CA THR A 4 -37.73 18.23 -56.41
C THR A 4 -36.76 18.41 -55.24
N LEU A 5 -35.70 19.15 -55.55
CA LEU A 5 -34.69 19.75 -54.68
C LEU A 5 -35.30 20.84 -53.79
N ARG A 6 -34.76 21.02 -52.58
CA ARG A 6 -34.59 22.36 -52.00
C ARG A 6 -33.17 22.52 -51.46
N ARG A 7 -32.48 23.52 -52.02
CA ARG A 7 -31.18 24.09 -51.67
C ARG A 7 -31.38 25.32 -50.79
N SER A 8 -30.44 25.58 -49.87
CA SER A 8 -29.80 26.89 -49.60
C SER A 8 -28.97 26.76 -48.31
N SER A 9 -27.62 26.73 -48.37
CA SER A 9 -26.70 27.89 -48.20
C SER A 9 -26.78 28.48 -46.78
N GLY A 10 -25.74 28.66 -45.95
CA GLY A 10 -24.28 28.70 -46.10
C GLY A 10 -23.76 29.84 -45.22
N ALA A 11 -22.63 29.67 -44.50
CA ALA A 11 -21.66 30.73 -44.17
C ALA A 11 -20.54 30.17 -43.28
N ALA A 12 -19.34 30.11 -43.86
CA ALA A 12 -18.07 29.99 -43.15
C ALA A 12 -17.58 31.39 -42.76
N LEU A 13 -16.97 31.52 -41.58
CA LEU A 13 -16.15 32.67 -41.21
C LEU A 13 -14.85 32.15 -40.60
N ALA A 14 -13.80 32.24 -41.40
CA ALA A 14 -12.41 32.19 -40.96
C ALA A 14 -11.94 33.64 -40.75
N LEU A 15 -11.26 33.93 -39.65
CA LEU A 15 -10.40 35.11 -39.54
C LEU A 15 -9.06 34.72 -38.91
N ALA A 16 -8.01 35.25 -39.53
CA ALA A 16 -6.61 34.94 -39.33
C ALA A 16 -5.95 35.82 -38.25
N GLY A 17 -4.91 35.26 -37.64
CA GLY A 17 -3.56 35.85 -37.52
C GLY A 17 -3.33 37.08 -36.65
N LEU A 18 -2.49 36.93 -35.63
CA LEU A 18 -1.52 37.95 -35.21
C LEU A 18 -0.25 37.29 -34.68
N LEU A 19 0.84 37.50 -35.42
CA LEU A 19 2.22 37.33 -35.01
C LEU A 19 2.61 38.49 -34.09
N ALA A 20 3.24 38.22 -32.96
CA ALA A 20 4.07 39.18 -32.25
C ALA A 20 5.37 38.50 -31.81
N LEU A 21 6.49 38.96 -32.38
CA LEU A 21 7.84 38.66 -31.93
C LEU A 21 8.20 39.52 -30.71
N GLY A 22 8.88 38.92 -29.74
CA GLY A 22 9.67 39.58 -28.70
C GLY A 22 10.02 38.56 -27.61
N ALA A 23 11.21 38.49 -27.04
CA ALA A 23 12.49 39.13 -27.24
C ALA A 23 13.52 38.23 -26.52
N CYS A 24 14.75 38.16 -27.02
CA CYS A 24 15.88 37.60 -26.29
C CYS A 24 16.29 38.61 -25.19
N GLY A 25 16.54 38.16 -23.96
CA GLY A 25 16.96 39.04 -22.87
C GLY A 25 17.40 38.26 -21.63
N SER A 26 18.64 38.52 -21.22
CA SER A 26 19.43 37.87 -20.17
C SER A 26 18.91 38.09 -18.74
N SER A 27 19.15 37.09 -17.87
CA SER A 27 19.45 37.14 -16.42
C SER A 27 18.72 38.18 -15.53
N ASP A 28 17.89 37.73 -14.60
CA ASP A 28 18.15 37.76 -13.14
C ASP A 28 17.01 37.05 -12.38
N THR A 29 17.30 36.77 -11.11
CA THR A 29 16.61 35.97 -10.11
C THR A 29 15.17 36.41 -9.77
N GLY A 30 14.31 35.44 -9.48
CA GLY A 30 12.95 35.70 -9.00
C GLY A 30 12.16 34.42 -8.76
N SER A 31 12.21 33.94 -7.52
CA SER A 31 11.43 32.82 -6.99
C SER A 31 9.94 32.95 -7.31
N GLY A 32 9.39 31.92 -7.93
CA GLY A 32 7.97 31.76 -8.19
C GLY A 32 7.63 30.29 -8.12
N ASP A 33 7.23 29.87 -6.93
CA ASP A 33 6.69 28.56 -6.59
C ASP A 33 5.54 28.21 -7.56
N LYS A 34 5.78 27.22 -8.42
CA LYS A 34 4.75 26.58 -9.24
C LYS A 34 4.80 25.10 -8.95
N ASP A 35 3.94 24.74 -8.02
CA ASP A 35 3.39 23.42 -7.76
C ASP A 35 3.13 22.69 -9.09
N THR A 36 4.12 21.90 -9.49
CA THR A 36 4.03 20.98 -10.60
C THR A 36 4.26 19.61 -9.97
N SER A 37 3.16 18.93 -9.65
CA SER A 37 3.15 17.49 -9.36
C SER A 37 3.55 16.73 -10.63
N THR A 38 4.83 16.80 -10.98
CA THR A 38 5.47 15.84 -11.88
C THR A 38 5.97 14.72 -10.99
N SER A 39 5.54 13.49 -11.23
CA SER A 39 6.02 12.30 -10.53
C SER A 39 7.56 12.31 -10.47
N THR A 40 8.11 12.47 -9.27
CA THR A 40 9.56 12.60 -9.03
C THR A 40 10.34 11.36 -9.47
N SER A 41 9.65 10.23 -9.68
CA SER A 41 10.25 8.97 -10.11
C SER A 41 10.91 9.04 -11.49
N GLU A 42 10.42 9.86 -12.43
CA GLU A 42 11.06 9.95 -13.75
C GLU A 42 12.45 10.61 -13.70
N LYS A 43 12.70 11.49 -12.72
CA LYS A 43 13.93 12.30 -12.66
C LYS A 43 15.05 11.73 -11.78
N ALA A 44 14.75 10.78 -10.89
CA ALA A 44 15.76 10.23 -9.99
C ALA A 44 16.79 9.35 -10.73
N ALA A 45 18.08 9.56 -10.53
CA ALA A 45 19.16 8.74 -11.09
C ALA A 45 19.65 7.70 -10.07
N SER A 46 20.27 6.61 -10.53
CA SER A 46 20.92 5.65 -9.64
C SER A 46 21.97 6.33 -8.77
N GLY A 47 21.95 6.06 -7.46
CA GLY A 47 22.80 6.71 -6.48
C GLY A 47 22.18 7.97 -5.84
N ASP A 48 21.09 8.51 -6.40
CA ASP A 48 20.34 9.60 -5.76
C ASP A 48 19.73 9.12 -4.44
N THR A 49 19.51 10.06 -3.54
CA THR A 49 18.86 9.83 -2.25
C THR A 49 17.58 10.65 -2.16
N ILE A 50 16.52 10.03 -1.63
CA ILE A 50 15.21 10.64 -1.40
C ILE A 50 14.74 10.31 0.02
N ASP A 51 13.86 11.13 0.58
CA ASP A 51 13.21 10.83 1.85
C ASP A 51 12.26 9.62 1.72
N ALA A 52 12.44 8.61 2.57
CA ALA A 52 11.64 7.38 2.56
C ALA A 52 10.17 7.64 2.98
N GLY A 53 9.92 8.66 3.80
CA GLY A 53 8.57 9.09 4.16
C GLY A 53 7.84 9.70 2.97
N ASP A 54 8.53 10.53 2.18
CA ASP A 54 7.98 11.06 0.93
C ASP A 54 7.71 9.95 -0.09
N LEU A 55 8.62 8.96 -0.19
CA LEU A 55 8.42 7.77 -1.02
C LEU A 55 7.18 6.97 -0.60
N ALA A 56 7.03 6.68 0.69
CA ALA A 56 5.88 5.96 1.22
C ALA A 56 4.57 6.74 1.02
N LYS A 57 4.59 8.08 1.13
CA LYS A 57 3.43 8.93 0.87
C LYS A 57 3.00 8.88 -0.60
N ARG A 58 3.95 8.94 -1.53
CA ARG A 58 3.67 8.80 -2.98
C ARG A 58 3.06 7.44 -3.29
N MET A 59 3.65 6.38 -2.73
CA MET A 59 3.14 5.02 -2.85
C MET A 59 1.70 4.88 -2.33
N ALA A 60 1.42 5.36 -1.12
CA ALA A 60 0.08 5.34 -0.55
C ALA A 60 -0.95 6.08 -1.42
N THR A 61 -0.56 7.25 -1.95
CA THR A 61 -1.39 8.05 -2.85
C THR A 61 -1.67 7.31 -4.16
N ALA A 62 -0.66 6.65 -4.73
CA ALA A 62 -0.79 5.87 -5.95
C ALA A 62 -1.69 4.64 -5.76
N MET A 63 -1.57 3.95 -4.64
CA MET A 63 -2.43 2.81 -4.27
C MET A 63 -3.89 3.26 -4.10
N GLN A 64 -4.13 4.36 -3.39
CA GLN A 64 -5.46 4.95 -3.22
C GLN A 64 -6.07 5.37 -4.57
N LYS A 65 -5.27 6.00 -5.44
CA LYS A 65 -5.69 6.40 -6.78
C LYS A 65 -6.06 5.21 -7.65
N ALA A 66 -5.31 4.11 -7.57
CA ALA A 66 -5.63 2.87 -8.27
C ALA A 66 -6.89 2.18 -7.70
N GLY A 67 -7.22 2.44 -6.43
CA GLY A 67 -8.44 2.03 -5.76
C GLY A 67 -8.50 0.55 -5.39
N SER A 68 -7.80 -0.34 -6.09
CA SER A 68 -7.82 -1.80 -5.84
C SER A 68 -6.70 -2.52 -6.55
N GLY A 69 -6.45 -3.78 -6.16
CA GLY A 69 -5.47 -4.64 -6.80
C GLY A 69 -5.38 -6.03 -6.17
N THR A 70 -4.40 -6.79 -6.63
CA THR A 70 -3.96 -8.07 -6.04
C THR A 70 -2.69 -7.81 -5.22
N MET A 71 -2.56 -8.50 -4.10
CA MET A 71 -1.29 -8.65 -3.40
C MET A 71 -0.93 -10.13 -3.24
N ALA A 72 0.35 -10.43 -3.40
CA ALA A 72 0.92 -11.76 -3.16
C ALA A 72 2.11 -11.61 -2.22
N MET A 73 2.06 -12.26 -1.07
CA MET A 73 3.12 -12.24 -0.07
C MET A 73 3.86 -13.58 -0.11
N GLU A 74 5.18 -13.53 -0.04
CA GLU A 74 6.07 -14.68 0.05
C GLU A 74 6.93 -14.50 1.31
N THR A 75 7.01 -15.53 2.14
CA THR A 75 7.82 -15.53 3.36
C THR A 75 8.29 -16.94 3.65
N GLY A 76 9.60 -17.16 3.69
CA GLY A 76 10.17 -18.45 4.09
C GLY A 76 9.73 -19.66 3.24
N GLY A 77 9.34 -19.45 1.98
CA GLY A 77 8.81 -20.48 1.07
C GLY A 77 7.30 -20.71 1.15
N GLU A 78 6.60 -20.03 2.06
CA GLU A 78 5.15 -19.97 2.09
C GLU A 78 4.66 -18.77 1.26
N SER A 79 3.54 -18.96 0.54
CA SER A 79 2.93 -17.89 -0.27
C SER A 79 1.48 -17.64 0.16
N ALA A 80 1.16 -16.38 0.39
CA ALA A 80 -0.19 -15.90 0.61
C ALA A 80 -0.63 -15.04 -0.57
N LYS A 81 -1.91 -15.08 -0.91
CA LYS A 81 -2.47 -14.25 -1.98
C LYS A 81 -3.78 -13.66 -1.50
N GLY A 82 -4.00 -12.41 -1.88
CA GLY A 82 -5.20 -11.68 -1.52
C GLY A 82 -5.49 -10.53 -2.47
N ASP A 83 -6.68 -9.98 -2.29
CA ASP A 83 -7.14 -8.81 -2.99
C ASP A 83 -7.32 -7.66 -2.00
N PHE A 84 -7.13 -6.44 -2.46
CA PHE A 84 -7.41 -5.26 -1.67
C PHE A 84 -8.18 -4.21 -2.47
N ARG A 85 -8.87 -3.34 -1.74
CA ARG A 85 -9.51 -2.14 -2.28
C ARG A 85 -9.49 -1.01 -1.27
N TYR A 86 -9.61 0.21 -1.75
CA TYR A 86 -9.82 1.39 -0.93
C TYR A 86 -11.29 1.79 -0.97
N VAL A 87 -11.90 1.89 0.22
CA VAL A 87 -13.26 2.41 0.42
C VAL A 87 -13.16 3.54 1.42
N ASP A 88 -13.59 4.74 1.01
CA ASP A 88 -13.53 5.95 1.84
C ASP A 88 -12.14 6.23 2.46
N GLY A 89 -11.07 5.95 1.69
CA GLY A 89 -9.69 6.12 2.12
C GLY A 89 -9.14 5.02 3.04
N LYS A 90 -9.97 4.05 3.44
CA LYS A 90 -9.57 2.88 4.23
C LYS A 90 -9.20 1.71 3.33
N LEU A 91 -8.16 0.97 3.70
CA LEU A 91 -7.76 -0.25 3.02
C LEU A 91 -8.62 -1.42 3.52
N GLU A 92 -9.37 -2.03 2.62
CA GLU A 92 -10.05 -3.31 2.81
C GLU A 92 -9.27 -4.39 2.09
N GLN A 93 -9.17 -5.58 2.68
CA GLN A 93 -8.40 -6.69 2.11
C GLN A 93 -9.04 -8.04 2.42
N HIS A 94 -8.85 -8.98 1.51
CA HIS A 94 -9.21 -10.37 1.68
C HIS A 94 -8.03 -11.22 1.24
N THR A 95 -7.41 -11.91 2.20
CA THR A 95 -6.18 -12.67 1.99
C THR A 95 -6.33 -14.09 2.51
N ASN A 96 -5.74 -15.04 1.79
CA ASN A 96 -5.57 -16.40 2.28
C ASN A 96 -4.09 -16.64 2.59
N VAL A 97 -3.79 -16.98 3.85
CA VAL A 97 -2.45 -17.17 4.37
C VAL A 97 -2.27 -18.63 4.79
N PRO A 98 -1.33 -19.39 4.22
CA PRO A 98 -0.98 -20.69 4.77
C PRO A 98 -0.25 -20.51 6.10
N VAL A 99 -0.69 -21.24 7.12
CA VAL A 99 -0.06 -21.31 8.45
C VAL A 99 0.04 -22.77 8.84
N GLN A 100 1.26 -23.32 8.93
CA GLN A 100 1.51 -24.72 9.32
C GLN A 100 0.74 -25.75 8.47
N GLY A 101 0.58 -25.47 7.16
CA GLY A 101 -0.19 -26.31 6.25
C GLY A 101 -1.72 -26.18 6.35
N GLN A 102 -2.23 -25.28 7.20
CA GLN A 102 -3.64 -24.91 7.26
C GLN A 102 -3.85 -23.54 6.62
N ALA A 103 -4.91 -23.39 5.82
CA ALA A 103 -5.26 -22.10 5.22
C ALA A 103 -6.02 -21.24 6.23
N MET A 104 -5.49 -20.06 6.54
CA MET A 104 -6.14 -19.03 7.33
C MET A 104 -6.68 -17.94 6.39
N GLU A 105 -7.99 -17.71 6.44
CA GLU A 105 -8.65 -16.66 5.65
C GLU A 105 -8.76 -15.40 6.52
N ILE A 106 -8.35 -14.25 5.98
CA ILE A 106 -8.33 -12.96 6.65
C ILE A 106 -9.14 -11.97 5.81
N ILE A 107 -10.18 -11.37 6.40
CA ILE A 107 -10.93 -10.27 5.79
C ILE A 107 -10.82 -9.05 6.70
N ALA A 108 -10.23 -7.97 6.22
CA ALA A 108 -10.26 -6.67 6.88
C ALA A 108 -11.23 -5.74 6.13
N ILE A 109 -12.22 -5.21 6.83
CA ILE A 109 -13.26 -4.35 6.26
C ILE A 109 -13.71 -3.34 7.31
N GLY A 110 -13.75 -2.06 6.94
CA GLY A 110 -13.97 -0.97 7.89
C GLY A 110 -12.96 -0.99 9.05
N ASP A 111 -13.46 -1.12 10.28
CA ASP A 111 -12.65 -1.16 11.50
C ASP A 111 -12.44 -2.59 12.04
N PHE A 112 -12.95 -3.61 11.33
CA PHE A 112 -12.98 -4.99 11.80
C PHE A 112 -12.05 -5.89 11.01
N VAL A 113 -11.53 -6.91 11.68
CA VAL A 113 -10.84 -8.04 11.04
C VAL A 113 -11.57 -9.32 11.35
N TYR A 114 -11.79 -10.14 10.33
CA TYR A 114 -12.40 -11.44 10.42
C TYR A 114 -11.36 -12.51 10.09
N LEU A 115 -11.22 -13.49 10.97
CA LEU A 115 -10.28 -14.60 10.81
C LEU A 115 -11.04 -15.92 10.73
N LYS A 116 -10.66 -16.78 9.79
CA LYS A 116 -11.20 -18.14 9.66
C LYS A 116 -10.08 -19.17 9.64
N GLY A 117 -10.38 -20.36 10.11
CA GLY A 117 -9.42 -21.47 10.19
C GLY A 117 -8.67 -21.53 11.51
N LEU A 118 -9.09 -20.74 12.51
CA LEU A 118 -8.54 -20.82 13.86
C LEU A 118 -9.03 -22.10 14.59
N PRO A 119 -8.13 -22.91 15.17
CA PRO A 119 -8.53 -24.11 15.89
C PRO A 119 -9.32 -23.78 17.16
N GLY A 120 -10.26 -24.66 17.53
CA GLY A 120 -11.02 -24.56 18.79
C GLY A 120 -12.11 -23.49 18.82
N GLN A 121 -12.41 -22.82 17.70
CA GLN A 121 -13.48 -21.83 17.64
C GLN A 121 -14.85 -22.47 17.44
N ALA A 122 -15.86 -21.96 18.15
CA ALA A 122 -17.25 -22.42 18.02
C ALA A 122 -17.90 -22.02 16.69
N LYS A 123 -17.37 -20.97 16.06
CA LYS A 123 -17.80 -20.45 14.76
C LYS A 123 -16.62 -20.44 13.79
N PRO A 124 -16.87 -20.62 12.49
CA PRO A 124 -15.79 -20.66 11.50
C PRO A 124 -15.07 -19.31 11.39
N TRP A 125 -15.80 -18.20 11.58
CA TRP A 125 -15.22 -16.86 11.59
C TRP A 125 -15.18 -16.28 13.01
N VAL A 126 -14.05 -15.69 13.34
CA VAL A 126 -13.86 -14.87 14.54
C VAL A 126 -13.79 -13.41 14.12
N LYS A 127 -14.56 -12.55 14.78
CA LYS A 127 -14.48 -11.10 14.61
C LYS A 127 -13.55 -10.49 15.66
N ILE A 128 -12.58 -9.72 15.18
CA ILE A 128 -11.71 -8.86 15.98
C ILE A 128 -12.27 -7.44 15.90
N ASP A 129 -12.61 -6.87 17.05
CA ASP A 129 -13.11 -5.51 17.19
C ASP A 129 -12.11 -4.70 18.01
N PRO A 130 -11.44 -3.68 17.46
CA PRO A 130 -10.45 -2.89 18.19
C PRO A 130 -11.03 -2.16 19.42
N LYS A 131 -12.35 -2.10 19.58
CA LYS A 131 -13.05 -1.54 20.75
C LYS A 131 -13.37 -2.59 21.80
N ALA A 132 -13.23 -3.89 21.50
CA ALA A 132 -13.45 -4.95 22.45
C ALA A 132 -12.28 -5.09 23.44
N SER A 133 -12.58 -5.56 24.65
CA SER A 133 -11.62 -5.68 25.75
C SER A 133 -10.86 -7.01 25.76
N ASP A 134 -11.09 -7.91 24.81
CA ASP A 134 -10.39 -9.20 24.78
C ASP A 134 -8.91 -9.02 24.37
N PRO A 135 -8.00 -9.92 24.81
CA PRO A 135 -6.56 -9.76 24.60
C PRO A 135 -6.13 -9.61 23.14
N ILE A 136 -6.80 -10.30 22.21
CA ILE A 136 -6.43 -10.25 20.79
C ILE A 136 -6.93 -8.96 20.14
N SER A 137 -8.14 -8.50 20.49
CA SER A 137 -8.61 -7.18 20.10
C SER A 137 -7.72 -6.05 20.61
N GLN A 138 -7.20 -6.15 21.84
CA GLN A 138 -6.23 -5.17 22.37
C GLN A 138 -4.87 -5.25 21.66
N MET A 139 -4.40 -6.45 21.32
CA MET A 139 -3.19 -6.62 20.50
C MET A 139 -3.36 -5.99 19.11
N PHE A 140 -4.51 -6.25 18.46
CA PHE A 140 -4.81 -5.68 17.15
C PHE A 140 -4.98 -4.17 17.20
N LYS A 141 -5.63 -3.64 18.24
CA LYS A 141 -5.71 -2.20 18.50
C LYS A 141 -4.31 -1.57 18.53
N ASN A 142 -3.37 -2.15 19.28
CA ASN A 142 -2.01 -1.64 19.35
C ASN A 142 -1.30 -1.68 17.98
N MET A 143 -1.52 -2.72 17.17
CA MET A 143 -0.96 -2.82 15.82
C MET A 143 -1.55 -1.78 14.85
N ALA A 144 -2.87 -1.57 14.91
CA ALA A 144 -3.56 -0.55 14.13
C ALA A 144 -3.12 0.87 14.55
N GLU A 145 -2.96 1.12 15.86
CA GLU A 145 -2.44 2.39 16.39
C GLU A 145 -0.98 2.63 15.98
N GLY A 146 -0.17 1.56 15.90
CA GLY A 146 1.23 1.56 15.46
C GLY A 146 1.46 1.91 13.99
N GLY A 147 0.40 2.04 13.18
CA GLY A 147 0.48 2.56 11.81
C GLY A 147 0.64 1.52 10.71
N VAL A 148 0.52 0.22 11.02
CA VAL A 148 0.56 -0.85 10.01
C VAL A 148 -0.63 -0.76 9.04
N SER A 149 -1.78 -0.30 9.52
CA SER A 149 -3.02 -0.14 8.74
C SER A 149 -3.26 1.29 8.23
N ASP A 150 -2.41 2.25 8.60
CA ASP A 150 -2.51 3.66 8.19
C ASP A 150 -1.25 4.06 7.40
N PRO A 151 -1.33 4.02 6.06
CA PRO A 151 -0.19 4.38 5.20
C PRO A 151 0.35 5.79 5.45
N ALA A 152 -0.48 6.73 5.90
CA ALA A 152 -0.04 8.10 6.21
C ALA A 152 0.80 8.15 7.49
N LYS A 153 0.42 7.38 8.52
CA LYS A 153 1.25 7.21 9.72
C LYS A 153 2.56 6.50 9.39
N MET A 154 2.52 5.45 8.58
CA MET A 154 3.75 4.75 8.15
C MET A 154 4.69 5.70 7.41
N ALA A 155 4.17 6.51 6.48
CA ALA A 155 4.96 7.53 5.79
C ALA A 155 5.55 8.57 6.77
N GLY A 156 4.76 9.02 7.75
CA GLY A 156 5.24 9.90 8.82
C GLY A 156 6.37 9.30 9.65
N ASN A 157 6.25 8.01 9.99
CA ASN A 157 7.27 7.27 10.72
C ASN A 157 8.57 7.12 9.93
N LEU A 158 8.53 7.11 8.60
CA LEU A 158 9.71 6.98 7.74
C LEU A 158 10.40 8.31 7.40
N LYS A 159 9.81 9.45 7.81
CA LYS A 159 10.37 10.77 7.54
C LYS A 159 11.78 10.91 8.09
N GLY A 160 12.65 11.55 7.32
CA GLY A 160 14.07 11.74 7.61
C GLY A 160 14.93 10.48 7.43
N THR A 161 14.34 9.35 7.00
CA THR A 161 15.13 8.17 6.59
C THR A 161 15.53 8.33 5.13
N GLU A 162 16.82 8.19 4.85
CA GLU A 162 17.37 8.27 3.50
C GLU A 162 17.15 6.96 2.73
N ALA A 163 16.43 7.05 1.61
CA ALA A 163 16.28 5.98 0.64
C ALA A 163 17.13 6.22 -0.59
N LYS A 164 17.95 5.23 -0.94
CA LYS A 164 18.86 5.28 -2.08
C LYS A 164 18.20 4.65 -3.30
N VAL A 165 18.32 5.31 -4.44
CA VAL A 165 17.96 4.73 -5.74
C VAL A 165 19.02 3.72 -6.13
N LYS A 166 18.66 2.43 -6.19
CA LYS A 166 19.56 1.32 -6.52
C LYS A 166 19.63 1.09 -8.02
N SER A 167 18.49 1.09 -8.70
CA SER A 167 18.39 0.84 -10.13
C SER A 167 17.16 1.48 -10.75
N LYS A 168 17.19 1.59 -12.08
CA LYS A 168 16.04 1.86 -12.93
C LYS A 168 16.01 0.81 -14.03
N ASP A 169 14.91 0.07 -14.10
CA ASP A 169 14.73 -1.07 -15.00
C ASP A 169 13.42 -0.86 -15.77
N GLY A 170 13.52 -0.28 -16.97
CA GLY A 170 12.36 0.14 -17.75
C GLY A 170 11.56 1.24 -17.04
N ASP A 171 10.25 0.99 -16.83
CA ASP A 171 9.35 1.89 -16.10
C ASP A 171 9.45 1.75 -14.58
N ASN A 172 10.32 0.87 -14.07
CA ASN A 172 10.45 0.59 -12.64
C ASN A 172 11.68 1.29 -12.03
N THR A 173 11.53 1.77 -10.80
CA THR A 173 12.62 2.31 -9.99
C THR A 173 12.75 1.55 -8.68
N THR A 174 13.96 1.10 -8.36
CA THR A 174 14.27 0.36 -7.13
C THR A 174 14.89 1.30 -6.11
N TYR A 175 14.29 1.37 -4.93
CA TYR A 175 14.76 2.11 -3.77
C TYR A 175 15.11 1.15 -2.64
N GLU A 176 16.16 1.45 -1.89
CA GLU A 176 16.59 0.67 -0.72
C GLU A 176 16.91 1.61 0.45
N PHE A 177 16.44 1.25 1.64
CA PHE A 177 16.71 2.00 2.87
C PHE A 177 16.70 1.10 4.09
N GLU A 178 17.37 1.56 5.15
CA GLU A 178 17.33 0.92 6.46
C GLU A 178 16.39 1.67 7.40
N VAL A 179 15.56 0.94 8.13
CA VAL A 179 14.68 1.51 9.15
C VAL A 179 14.96 0.82 10.48
N GLU A 180 15.13 1.61 11.54
CA GLU A 180 15.18 1.08 12.90
C GLU A 180 13.86 0.39 13.25
N ALA A 181 13.91 -0.79 13.86
CA ALA A 181 12.74 -1.59 14.19
C ALA A 181 11.73 -0.82 15.06
N ALA A 182 12.23 -0.03 16.02
CA ALA A 182 11.41 0.84 16.86
C ALA A 182 10.69 1.96 16.08
N LYS A 183 11.28 2.42 14.96
CA LYS A 183 10.72 3.45 14.07
C LYS A 183 9.70 2.85 13.10
N ALA A 184 9.94 1.62 12.62
CA ALA A 184 9.04 0.90 11.71
C ALA A 184 7.77 0.38 12.39
N LEU A 185 7.90 -0.18 13.60
CA LEU A 185 6.81 -0.89 14.29
C LEU A 185 6.17 -0.08 15.44
N GLY A 186 6.73 1.09 15.76
CA GLY A 186 6.33 1.90 16.91
C GLY A 186 6.87 1.36 18.24
N ALA A 187 7.05 2.23 19.24
CA ALA A 187 7.69 1.91 20.52
C ALA A 187 6.94 0.89 21.40
N THR A 188 5.71 0.51 21.02
CA THR A 188 4.85 -0.45 21.74
C THR A 188 4.78 -1.82 21.07
N ALA A 189 5.34 -1.98 19.87
CA ALA A 189 5.57 -3.29 19.30
C ALA A 189 6.71 -3.95 20.09
N SER A 190 6.35 -4.64 21.17
CA SER A 190 7.16 -5.77 21.59
C SER A 190 7.40 -6.62 20.36
N PRO A 191 8.63 -7.11 20.10
CA PRO A 191 8.85 -8.04 19.00
C PRO A 191 7.79 -9.13 19.19
N SER A 192 6.81 -9.19 18.29
CA SER A 192 5.92 -10.34 18.27
C SER A 192 6.87 -11.53 18.25
N PRO A 193 6.69 -12.55 19.10
CA PRO A 193 7.45 -13.77 18.94
C PRO A 193 7.16 -14.22 17.53
N SER A 194 8.09 -13.96 16.62
CA SER A 194 8.17 -14.71 15.38
C SER A 194 8.22 -16.17 15.85
N PRO A 195 7.53 -17.10 15.18
CA PRO A 195 7.58 -18.52 15.56
C PRO A 195 9.02 -19.07 15.65
N SER A 196 10.00 -18.33 15.12
CA SER A 196 11.42 -18.47 15.43
C SER A 196 11.81 -17.65 16.68
N ALA A 197 11.51 -18.18 17.88
CA ALA A 197 11.93 -17.61 19.17
C ALA A 197 13.47 -17.61 19.41
N SER A 198 14.25 -17.91 18.38
CA SER A 198 15.71 -18.13 18.42
C SER A 198 16.52 -17.09 17.64
N ALA A 199 15.86 -16.21 16.88
CA ALA A 199 16.56 -15.19 16.09
C ALA A 199 16.94 -14.00 16.99
N PRO A 200 18.20 -13.49 16.91
CA PRO A 200 18.59 -12.28 17.63
C PRO A 200 17.67 -11.12 17.23
N ALA A 201 17.32 -10.27 18.20
CA ALA A 201 16.47 -9.11 17.97
C ALA A 201 17.07 -8.24 16.86
N GLN A 202 16.38 -8.18 15.71
CA GLN A 202 16.85 -7.38 14.59
C GLN A 202 16.54 -5.91 14.90
N THR A 203 17.59 -5.11 15.08
CA THR A 203 17.44 -3.68 15.42
C THR A 203 17.11 -2.83 14.21
N LYS A 204 17.44 -3.29 13.01
CA LYS A 204 17.20 -2.61 11.73
C LYS A 204 16.57 -3.54 10.71
N PHE A 205 15.71 -3.01 9.86
CA PHE A 205 15.14 -3.68 8.70
C PHE A 205 15.66 -3.01 7.43
N THR A 206 16.23 -3.78 6.51
CA THR A 206 16.48 -3.32 5.15
C THR A 206 15.20 -3.50 4.36
N ILE A 207 14.68 -2.41 3.82
CA ILE A 207 13.46 -2.37 3.02
C ILE A 207 13.83 -2.01 1.59
N THR A 208 13.29 -2.77 0.63
CA THR A 208 13.44 -2.53 -0.80
C THR A 208 12.07 -2.27 -1.41
N TYR A 209 11.90 -1.13 -2.06
CA TYR A 209 10.71 -0.80 -2.83
C TYR A 209 11.05 -0.79 -4.32
N VAL A 210 10.31 -1.55 -5.11
CA VAL A 210 10.29 -1.41 -6.57
C VAL A 210 8.98 -0.75 -6.93
N LEU A 211 9.03 0.47 -7.45
CA LEU A 211 7.85 1.24 -7.85
C LEU A 211 7.78 1.37 -9.36
N ASP A 212 6.57 1.37 -9.92
CA ASP A 212 6.36 1.72 -11.32
C ASP A 212 6.35 3.25 -11.54
N LYS A 213 6.23 3.68 -12.80
CA LYS A 213 6.18 5.10 -13.17
C LYS A 213 5.02 5.90 -12.56
N GLU A 214 3.97 5.23 -12.09
CA GLU A 214 2.84 5.84 -11.40
C GLU A 214 3.01 5.84 -9.88
N ASP A 215 4.21 5.49 -9.38
CA ASP A 215 4.55 5.31 -7.97
C ASP A 215 3.81 4.16 -7.28
N ARG A 216 3.18 3.25 -8.02
CA ARG A 216 2.57 2.07 -7.43
C ARG A 216 3.65 1.05 -7.10
N PRO A 217 3.54 0.34 -5.96
CA PRO A 217 4.48 -0.73 -5.67
C PRO A 217 4.32 -1.86 -6.69
N VAL A 218 5.42 -2.35 -7.21
CA VAL A 218 5.48 -3.62 -7.96
C VAL A 218 5.89 -4.72 -6.99
N THR A 219 6.95 -4.46 -6.21
CA THR A 219 7.35 -5.31 -5.10
C THR A 219 7.84 -4.48 -3.93
N ILE A 220 7.51 -4.92 -2.71
CA ILE A 220 8.11 -4.46 -1.47
C ILE A 220 8.78 -5.68 -0.84
N SER A 221 10.05 -5.61 -0.47
CA SER A 221 10.69 -6.67 0.31
C SER A 221 11.41 -6.15 1.54
N THR A 222 11.50 -6.99 2.56
CA THR A 222 12.26 -6.72 3.78
C THR A 222 12.88 -8.00 4.32
N MET A 223 14.06 -7.90 4.92
CA MET A 223 14.66 -9.00 5.67
C MET A 223 14.23 -8.88 7.13
N ALA A 224 13.59 -9.90 7.69
CA ALA A 224 13.21 -9.96 9.10
C ALA A 224 13.54 -11.33 9.70
N GLY A 225 14.35 -11.36 10.77
CA GLY A 225 14.69 -12.62 11.46
C GLY A 225 15.44 -13.62 10.57
N GLY A 226 16.21 -13.13 9.59
CA GLY A 226 16.92 -13.97 8.61
C GLY A 226 16.07 -14.52 7.47
N GLN A 227 14.79 -14.14 7.38
CA GLN A 227 13.88 -14.52 6.31
C GLN A 227 13.54 -13.29 5.44
N GLU A 228 13.51 -13.48 4.12
CA GLU A 228 12.96 -12.47 3.22
C GLU A 228 11.43 -12.54 3.25
N ILE A 229 10.83 -11.38 3.49
CA ILE A 229 9.40 -11.14 3.31
C ILE A 229 9.27 -10.30 2.05
N LYS A 230 8.58 -10.81 1.03
CA LYS A 230 8.35 -10.12 -0.23
C LYS A 230 6.86 -10.02 -0.51
N VAL A 231 6.39 -8.82 -0.82
CA VAL A 231 5.01 -8.55 -1.22
C VAL A 231 5.01 -8.00 -2.64
N ALA A 232 4.42 -8.72 -3.58
CA ALA A 232 4.20 -8.30 -4.95
C ALA A 232 2.78 -7.77 -5.12
N TYR A 233 2.63 -6.72 -5.93
CA TYR A 233 1.34 -6.12 -6.23
C TYR A 233 1.08 -6.16 -7.73
N SER A 234 -0.17 -6.43 -8.11
CA SER A 234 -0.58 -6.53 -9.51
C SER A 234 -2.06 -6.17 -9.70
N ASP A 235 -2.53 -6.20 -10.95
CA ASP A 235 -3.95 -6.08 -11.30
C ASP A 235 -4.62 -4.80 -10.76
N TRP A 236 -3.88 -3.71 -10.78
CA TRP A 236 -4.33 -2.39 -10.34
C TRP A 236 -5.64 -1.98 -11.02
N GLY A 237 -6.61 -1.50 -10.22
CA GLY A 237 -7.91 -1.02 -10.70
C GLY A 237 -8.92 -2.12 -11.06
N LYS A 238 -8.63 -3.40 -10.76
CA LYS A 238 -9.59 -4.49 -11.00
C LYS A 238 -10.82 -4.34 -10.11
N LYS A 239 -11.99 -4.80 -10.58
CA LYS A 239 -13.18 -4.86 -9.71
C LYS A 239 -12.98 -5.93 -8.62
N VAL A 240 -12.97 -5.53 -7.35
CA VAL A 240 -12.88 -6.41 -6.19
C VAL A 240 -14.14 -6.28 -5.34
N ASP A 241 -14.71 -7.43 -4.97
CA ASP A 241 -15.78 -7.50 -3.99
C ASP A 241 -15.25 -8.12 -2.69
N ILE A 242 -15.20 -7.32 -1.64
CA ILE A 242 -14.81 -7.73 -0.29
C ILE A 242 -16.03 -7.50 0.59
N THR A 243 -16.57 -8.56 1.19
CA THR A 243 -17.76 -8.50 2.03
C THR A 243 -17.48 -9.09 3.39
N GLU A 244 -18.21 -8.63 4.41
CA GLU A 244 -18.20 -9.30 5.70
C GLU A 244 -18.63 -10.77 5.56
N PRO A 245 -18.11 -11.67 6.40
CA PRO A 245 -18.64 -13.02 6.48
C PRO A 245 -20.12 -13.02 6.90
N PRO A 246 -20.88 -14.09 6.59
CA PRO A 246 -22.26 -14.23 7.05
C PRO A 246 -22.35 -14.13 8.58
N ALA A 247 -23.25 -13.29 9.09
CA ALA A 247 -23.32 -12.98 10.52
C ALA A 247 -23.57 -14.21 11.42
N ASP A 248 -24.27 -15.22 10.91
CA ASP A 248 -24.51 -16.49 11.58
C ASP A 248 -23.25 -17.39 11.68
N GLN A 249 -22.25 -17.11 10.85
CA GLN A 249 -20.93 -17.76 10.83
C GLN A 249 -19.87 -17.01 11.64
N VAL A 250 -20.20 -15.81 12.13
CA VAL A 250 -19.30 -14.98 12.93
C VAL A 250 -19.56 -15.20 14.42
N GLY A 251 -18.51 -15.42 15.18
CA GLY A 251 -18.55 -15.47 16.64
C GLY A 251 -17.49 -14.59 17.29
N PRO A 252 -17.62 -14.32 18.60
CA PRO A 252 -16.51 -13.79 19.37
C PRO A 252 -15.39 -14.83 19.45
N MET A 253 -14.17 -14.35 19.65
CA MET A 253 -13.04 -15.23 19.90
C MET A 253 -13.24 -15.99 21.21
N SER A 254 -12.98 -17.30 21.17
CA SER A 254 -13.01 -18.15 22.36
C SER A 254 -11.62 -18.72 22.61
N PHE A 255 -11.07 -18.49 23.81
CA PHE A 255 -9.87 -19.19 24.24
C PHE A 255 -10.29 -20.45 24.99
N PRO A 256 -9.71 -21.63 24.68
CA PRO A 256 -9.88 -22.78 25.55
C PRO A 256 -9.34 -22.40 26.94
N SER A 257 -10.20 -22.49 27.95
CA SER A 257 -9.83 -22.28 29.34
C SER A 257 -8.85 -23.39 29.76
N GLY A 258 -7.55 -23.12 29.69
CA GLY A 258 -6.54 -24.12 30.06
C GLY A 258 -5.10 -23.70 29.82
N ALA A 259 -4.57 -22.84 30.69
CA ALA A 259 -3.17 -22.83 31.16
C ALA A 259 -3.06 -21.74 32.23
N SER A 260 -3.43 -22.09 33.47
CA SER A 260 -2.89 -21.45 34.68
C SER A 260 -1.58 -22.12 35.05
#